data_AF-A0A0P8B634-F1
#
_entry.id   AF-A0A0P8B634-F1
#
_cell.length_a   1.000
_cell.length_b   1.000
_cell.length_c   1.000
_cell.angle_alpha   90.00
_cell.angle_beta   90.00
_cell.angle_gamma   90.00
#
_symmetry.space_group_name_H-M   'P 1'
#
loop_
_entity.id
_entity.type
_entity.pdbx_description
1 polymer ?
#
loop_
_entity_poly.entity_id
_entity_poly.type
_entity_poly.pdbx_seq_one_letter_code
_entity_poly.pdbx_strand_id
1 'polypeptide(L)'
;MKNLILGQSLIEVSVFISLVGIVLLTSASLLSDALGSRFIAHEQGQVIIEQMPMRDYFELPEQTLESFQEQYAYPLREDLSVKIERSDEYPSAKVLDSIWQLLGRRVEQRMPLNNQYELSFWVEGQSESSWFKFIRLHDDWYPTAADQLVSTPQALVPSSYADIAPIRLLQDWISLIPFSREFASESFQLGFVDDEVVPVYALEEN
;
A
#
# COMPACT_ATOMS: atom_id res chain seq x y z
N MET A 1 34.03 -25.77 59.18
CA MET A 1 33.10 -24.73 58.65
C MET A 1 33.12 -24.59 57.12
N LYS A 2 34.26 -24.65 56.42
CA LYS A 2 34.30 -24.53 54.94
C LYS A 2 33.42 -25.51 54.15
N ASN A 3 33.29 -26.77 54.60
CA ASN A 3 32.50 -27.79 53.89
C ASN A 3 30.98 -27.57 53.98
N LEU A 4 30.50 -26.87 55.01
CA LEU A 4 29.08 -26.57 55.16
C LEU A 4 28.61 -25.49 54.15
N ILE A 5 29.49 -24.52 53.88
CA ILE A 5 29.24 -23.40 52.96
C ILE A 5 29.20 -23.91 51.51
N LEU A 6 30.07 -24.85 51.16
CA LEU A 6 30.10 -25.48 49.83
C LEU A 6 28.85 -26.34 49.55
N GLY A 7 28.31 -27.02 50.57
CA GLY A 7 27.06 -27.79 50.41
C GLY A 7 25.84 -26.91 50.19
N GLN A 8 25.75 -25.79 50.93
CA GLN A 8 24.66 -24.84 50.79
C GLN A 8 24.68 -24.13 49.42
N SER A 9 25.85 -23.68 48.95
CA SER A 9 25.94 -22.99 47.66
C SER A 9 25.59 -23.91 46.48
N LEU A 10 25.94 -25.20 46.56
CA LEU A 10 25.64 -26.18 45.52
C LEU A 10 24.12 -26.47 45.43
N ILE A 11 23.44 -26.51 46.58
CA ILE A 11 21.98 -26.62 46.64
C ILE A 11 21.32 -25.38 46.03
N GLU A 12 21.74 -24.17 46.44
CA GLU A 12 21.20 -22.90 45.93
C GLU A 12 21.34 -22.79 44.41
N VAL A 13 22.49 -23.16 43.85
CA VAL A 13 22.70 -23.18 42.39
C VAL A 13 21.79 -24.20 41.70
N SER A 14 21.61 -25.40 42.27
CA SER A 14 20.73 -26.42 41.69
C SER A 14 19.26 -25.97 41.67
N VAL A 15 18.81 -25.30 42.73
CA VAL A 15 17.46 -24.75 42.84
C VAL A 15 17.28 -23.61 41.84
N PHE A 16 18.27 -22.72 41.72
CA PHE A 16 18.24 -21.63 40.75
C PHE A 16 18.14 -22.14 39.31
N ILE A 17 18.98 -23.11 38.93
CA ILE A 17 18.95 -23.72 37.59
C ILE A 17 17.60 -24.38 37.32
N SER A 18 17.05 -25.09 38.31
CA SER A 18 15.73 -25.73 38.19
C SER A 18 14.63 -24.70 37.98
N LEU A 19 14.66 -23.59 38.72
CA LEU A 19 13.68 -22.52 38.64
C LEU A 19 13.76 -21.78 37.29
N VAL A 20 14.98 -21.49 36.83
CA VAL A 20 15.22 -20.95 35.48
C VAL A 20 14.71 -21.92 34.40
N GLY A 21 14.95 -23.22 34.55
CA GLY A 21 14.46 -24.23 33.61
C GLY A 21 12.93 -24.25 33.51
N ILE A 22 12.23 -24.17 34.64
CA ILE A 22 10.76 -24.09 34.68
C ILE A 22 10.28 -22.82 33.98
N VAL A 23 10.87 -21.66 34.31
CA VAL A 23 10.48 -20.37 33.70
C VAL A 23 10.70 -20.39 32.19
N LEU A 24 11.81 -20.98 31.72
CA LEU A 24 12.09 -21.10 30.28
C LEU A 24 11.08 -22.02 29.59
N LEU A 25 10.74 -23.16 30.18
CA LEU A 25 9.75 -24.08 29.62
C LEU A 25 8.36 -23.45 29.54
N THR A 26 7.91 -22.76 30.59
CA THR A 26 6.61 -22.08 30.59
C THR A 26 6.58 -20.91 29.60
N SER A 27 7.65 -20.12 29.55
CA SER A 27 7.75 -18.98 28.64
C SER A 27 7.85 -19.42 27.18
N ALA A 28 8.54 -20.53 26.89
CA ALA A 28 8.66 -21.08 25.54
C ALA A 28 7.30 -21.52 24.99
N SER A 29 6.45 -22.15 25.81
CA SER A 29 5.08 -22.53 25.39
C SER A 29 4.26 -21.29 25.07
N LEU A 30 4.22 -20.31 25.97
CA LEU A 30 3.47 -19.06 25.76
C LEU A 30 3.94 -18.32 24.52
N LEU A 31 5.26 -18.28 24.28
CA LEU A 31 5.84 -17.66 23.10
C LEU A 31 5.46 -18.43 21.83
N SER A 32 5.52 -19.76 21.86
CA SER A 32 5.12 -20.61 20.73
C SER A 32 3.66 -20.39 20.34
N ASP A 33 2.76 -20.35 21.30
CA ASP A 33 1.33 -20.12 21.06
C ASP A 33 1.08 -18.70 20.52
N ALA A 34 1.77 -17.69 21.07
CA ALA A 34 1.71 -16.31 20.58
C ALA A 34 2.26 -16.16 19.14
N LEU A 35 3.32 -16.89 18.80
CA LEU A 35 3.90 -16.88 17.45
C LEU A 35 3.03 -17.63 16.45
N GLY A 36 2.51 -18.80 16.83
CA GLY A 36 1.63 -19.60 15.98
C GLY A 36 0.34 -18.86 15.65
N SER A 37 -0.28 -18.22 16.65
CA SER A 37 -1.48 -17.39 16.44
C SER A 37 -1.20 -16.18 15.54
N ARG A 38 -0.06 -15.50 15.72
CA ARG A 38 0.35 -14.40 14.85
C ARG A 38 0.63 -14.86 13.43
N PHE A 39 1.23 -16.03 13.26
CA PHE A 39 1.51 -16.61 11.94
C PHE A 39 0.23 -16.87 11.15
N ILE A 40 -0.76 -17.53 11.76
CA ILE A 40 -2.05 -17.80 11.13
C ILE A 40 -2.75 -16.50 10.72
N ALA A 41 -2.81 -15.54 11.64
CA ALA A 41 -3.46 -14.25 11.38
C ALA A 41 -2.73 -13.45 10.27
N HIS A 42 -1.42 -13.62 10.16
CA HIS A 42 -0.62 -13.03 9.09
C HIS A 42 -0.91 -13.67 7.72
N GLU A 43 -0.97 -15.00 7.64
CA GLU A 43 -1.33 -15.69 6.40
C GLU A 43 -2.73 -15.29 5.91
N GLN A 44 -3.72 -15.31 6.80
CA GLN A 44 -5.08 -14.87 6.48
C GLN A 44 -5.11 -13.42 6.01
N GLY A 45 -4.43 -12.52 6.73
CA GLY A 45 -4.39 -11.11 6.38
C GLY A 45 -3.73 -10.84 5.04
N GLN A 46 -2.67 -11.58 4.69
CA GLN A 46 -2.06 -11.49 3.36
C GLN A 46 -3.04 -11.90 2.26
N VAL A 47 -3.74 -13.02 2.41
CA VAL A 47 -4.67 -13.46 1.36
C VAL A 47 -5.84 -12.49 1.22
N ILE A 48 -6.41 -12.01 2.33
CA ILE A 48 -7.51 -11.04 2.32
C ILE A 48 -7.06 -9.76 1.60
N ILE A 49 -5.93 -9.16 2.02
CA ILE A 49 -5.49 -7.89 1.44
C ILE A 49 -5.08 -8.00 -0.04
N GLU A 50 -4.55 -9.16 -0.46
CA GLU A 50 -4.25 -9.43 -1.87
C GLU A 50 -5.51 -9.48 -2.74
N GLN A 51 -6.62 -10.02 -2.22
CA GLN A 51 -7.87 -10.17 -2.95
C GLN A 51 -8.73 -8.90 -2.95
N MET A 52 -8.54 -8.01 -1.98
CA MET A 52 -9.36 -6.81 -1.80
C MET A 52 -9.58 -5.98 -3.07
N PRO A 53 -8.56 -5.62 -3.88
CA PRO A 53 -8.79 -4.78 -5.05
C PRO A 53 -9.65 -5.47 -6.13
N MET A 54 -9.41 -6.77 -6.34
CA MET A 54 -10.19 -7.57 -7.27
C MET A 54 -11.64 -7.71 -6.83
N ARG A 55 -11.87 -7.92 -5.52
CA ARG A 55 -13.23 -7.99 -4.97
C ARG A 55 -13.98 -6.67 -5.10
N ASP A 56 -13.30 -5.55 -4.82
CA ASP A 56 -13.84 -4.21 -4.97
C ASP A 56 -14.21 -3.92 -6.43
N TYR A 57 -13.33 -4.26 -7.38
CA TYR A 57 -13.57 -4.14 -8.82
C TYR A 57 -14.81 -4.92 -9.30
N PHE A 58 -15.02 -6.13 -8.77
CA PHE A 58 -16.18 -6.97 -9.12
C PHE A 58 -17.40 -6.75 -8.20
N GLU A 59 -17.41 -5.72 -7.35
CA GLU A 59 -18.47 -5.44 -6.36
C GLU A 59 -18.82 -6.67 -5.48
N LEU A 60 -17.83 -7.49 -5.19
CA LEU A 60 -18.00 -8.68 -4.34
C LEU A 60 -18.08 -8.27 -2.86
N PRO A 61 -18.84 -8.99 -2.03
CA PRO A 61 -18.92 -8.70 -0.60
C PRO A 61 -17.55 -8.77 0.05
N GLU A 62 -17.33 -7.99 1.11
CA GLU A 62 -16.08 -8.05 1.88
C GLU A 62 -15.86 -9.46 2.45
N GLN A 63 -14.61 -9.90 2.47
CA GLN A 63 -14.26 -11.22 2.98
C GLN A 63 -14.05 -11.13 4.50
N THR A 64 -15.01 -11.66 5.26
CA THR A 64 -14.88 -11.77 6.71
C THR A 64 -14.01 -12.97 7.08
N LEU A 65 -13.49 -13.00 8.31
CA LEU A 65 -12.72 -14.15 8.80
C LEU A 65 -13.55 -15.44 8.76
N GLU A 66 -14.85 -15.35 9.08
CA GLU A 66 -15.77 -16.49 9.05
C GLU A 66 -15.91 -17.03 7.63
N SER A 67 -16.10 -16.16 6.64
CA SER A 67 -16.16 -16.57 5.24
C SER A 67 -14.85 -17.21 4.75
N PHE A 68 -13.71 -16.73 5.28
CA PHE A 68 -12.39 -17.28 4.98
C PHE A 68 -12.21 -18.68 5.59
N GLN A 69 -12.67 -18.89 6.82
CA GLN A 69 -12.69 -20.20 7.46
C GLN A 69 -13.57 -21.17 6.68
N GLU A 70 -14.78 -20.77 6.29
CA GLU A 70 -15.70 -21.63 5.55
C GLU A 70 -15.12 -22.06 4.19
N GLN A 71 -14.45 -21.14 3.49
CA GLN A 71 -13.93 -21.39 2.16
C GLN A 71 -12.61 -22.17 2.13
N TYR A 72 -11.72 -21.93 3.10
CA TYR A 72 -10.36 -22.47 3.08
C TYR A 72 -10.03 -23.39 4.26
N ALA A 73 -11.01 -23.69 5.13
CA ALA A 73 -10.85 -24.50 6.34
C ALA A 73 -9.72 -24.01 7.27
N TYR A 74 -9.46 -22.70 7.26
CA TYR A 74 -8.44 -22.09 8.11
C TYR A 74 -8.93 -22.04 9.58
N PRO A 75 -8.04 -22.27 10.57
CA PRO A 75 -8.40 -22.11 11.97
C PRO A 75 -8.77 -20.66 12.28
N LEU A 76 -9.98 -20.45 12.81
CA LEU A 76 -10.47 -19.15 13.23
C LEU A 76 -10.11 -18.90 14.69
N ARG A 77 -9.73 -17.66 14.98
CA ARG A 77 -9.44 -17.21 16.33
C ARG A 77 -10.63 -16.35 16.78
N GLU A 78 -11.42 -16.87 17.72
CA GLU A 78 -12.71 -16.26 18.12
C GLU A 78 -12.56 -14.86 18.75
N ASP A 79 -11.39 -14.54 19.30
CA ASP A 79 -11.07 -13.24 19.92
C ASP A 79 -10.45 -12.25 18.92
N LEU A 80 -10.38 -12.58 17.63
CA LEU A 80 -9.78 -11.74 16.60
C LEU A 80 -10.85 -11.05 15.77
N SER A 81 -10.90 -9.72 15.84
CA SER A 81 -11.76 -8.91 14.98
C SER A 81 -10.95 -8.30 13.85
N VAL A 82 -11.55 -8.19 12.68
CA VAL A 82 -10.95 -7.58 11.48
C VAL A 82 -11.75 -6.35 11.07
N LYS A 83 -11.03 -5.29 10.72
CA LYS A 83 -11.59 -4.10 10.09
C LYS A 83 -10.90 -3.88 8.75
N ILE A 84 -11.71 -3.77 7.71
CA ILE A 84 -11.29 -3.50 6.35
C ILE A 84 -11.65 -2.05 6.05
N GLU A 85 -10.67 -1.25 5.59
CA GLU A 85 -10.90 0.14 5.25
C GLU A 85 -10.19 0.49 3.94
N ARG A 86 -10.83 1.35 3.14
CA ARG A 86 -10.17 2.03 2.03
C ARG A 86 -9.80 3.42 2.53
N SER A 87 -8.52 3.75 2.41
CA SER A 87 -7.99 5.02 2.88
C SER A 87 -7.53 5.86 1.69
N ASP A 88 -7.73 7.17 1.82
CA ASP A 88 -7.18 8.17 0.93
C ASP A 88 -6.11 9.03 1.62
N GLU A 89 -5.63 8.58 2.78
CA GLU A 89 -4.75 9.34 3.65
C GLU A 89 -3.31 9.38 3.12
N TYR A 90 -3.11 10.24 2.13
CA TYR A 90 -1.79 10.65 1.66
C TYR A 90 -1.55 12.12 2.02
N PRO A 91 -0.99 12.43 3.21
CA PRO A 91 -0.76 13.81 3.61
C PRO A 91 0.06 14.60 2.58
N SER A 92 1.07 13.96 1.99
CA SER A 92 1.89 14.53 0.92
C SER A 92 1.12 14.71 -0.39
N ALA A 93 0.32 13.74 -0.82
CA ALA A 93 -0.45 13.85 -2.05
C ALA A 93 -1.57 14.88 -1.94
N LYS A 94 -2.24 15.02 -0.78
CA LYS A 94 -3.26 16.07 -0.53
C LYS A 94 -2.67 17.48 -0.64
N VAL A 95 -1.44 17.68 -0.16
CA VAL A 95 -0.73 18.96 -0.29
C VAL A 95 -0.33 19.23 -1.75
N LEU A 96 0.21 18.22 -2.43
CA LEU A 96 0.58 18.34 -3.84
C LEU A 96 -0.65 18.58 -4.72
N ASP A 97 -1.74 17.84 -4.52
CA ASP A 97 -3.02 18.02 -5.20
C ASP A 97 -3.55 19.45 -5.06
N SER A 98 -3.45 20.05 -3.86
CA SER A 98 -3.83 21.45 -3.66
C SER A 98 -2.98 22.43 -4.49
N ILE A 99 -1.66 22.19 -4.59
CA ILE A 99 -0.76 22.99 -5.43
C ILE A 99 -1.10 22.77 -6.92
N TRP A 100 -1.39 21.54 -7.31
CA TRP A 100 -1.76 21.17 -8.67
C TRP A 100 -3.10 21.75 -9.11
N GLN A 101 -4.11 21.77 -8.24
CA GLN A 101 -5.40 22.42 -8.51
C GLN A 101 -5.25 23.94 -8.76
N LEU A 102 -4.29 24.59 -8.08
CA LEU A 102 -4.00 26.01 -8.29
C LEU A 102 -3.30 26.27 -9.64
N LEU A 103 -2.43 25.35 -10.07
CA LEU A 103 -1.69 25.43 -11.33
C LEU A 103 -2.51 24.94 -12.55
N GLY A 104 -3.42 23.99 -12.32
CA GLY A 104 -4.10 23.19 -13.33
C GLY A 104 -5.58 23.48 -13.42
N ARG A 105 -5.98 24.72 -13.76
CA ARG A 105 -7.39 25.05 -14.08
C ARG A 105 -7.95 24.32 -15.32
N ARG A 106 -7.19 23.44 -15.99
CA ARG A 106 -7.57 22.82 -17.28
C ARG A 106 -7.33 21.33 -17.40
N VAL A 107 -6.68 20.67 -16.44
CA VAL A 107 -6.50 19.22 -16.49
C VAL A 107 -7.36 18.64 -15.39
N GLU A 108 -8.37 17.85 -15.76
CA GLU A 108 -9.18 17.06 -14.84
C GLU A 108 -8.34 15.89 -14.28
N GLN A 109 -7.19 16.21 -13.70
CA GLN A 109 -6.34 15.27 -13.00
C GLN A 109 -6.95 15.00 -11.65
N ARG A 110 -7.51 13.82 -11.51
CA ARG A 110 -7.73 13.22 -10.19
C ARG A 110 -6.65 12.16 -10.05
N MET A 111 -5.64 12.40 -9.23
CA MET A 111 -4.88 11.26 -8.71
C MET A 111 -5.90 10.36 -7.99
N PRO A 112 -5.95 9.06 -8.30
CA PRO A 112 -6.83 8.15 -7.58
C PRO A 112 -6.29 8.00 -6.16
N LEU A 113 -6.67 8.92 -5.27
CA LEU A 113 -6.26 8.90 -3.88
C LEU A 113 -6.97 7.79 -3.10
N ASN A 114 -8.06 7.24 -3.63
CA ASN A 114 -8.76 6.14 -2.98
C ASN A 114 -8.13 4.80 -3.39
N ASN A 115 -6.82 4.59 -3.22
CA ASN A 115 -6.17 3.36 -3.72
C ASN A 115 -5.33 2.64 -2.65
N GLN A 116 -5.45 3.08 -1.40
CA GLN A 116 -4.90 2.39 -0.24
C GLN A 116 -5.95 1.46 0.36
N TYR A 117 -5.62 0.18 0.42
CA TYR A 117 -6.36 -0.82 1.16
C TYR A 117 -5.68 -1.05 2.50
N GLU A 118 -6.47 -0.97 3.57
CA GLU A 118 -6.04 -1.17 4.94
C GLU A 118 -6.80 -2.33 5.57
N LEU A 119 -6.04 -3.20 6.24
CA LEU A 119 -6.58 -4.33 6.98
C LEU A 119 -6.00 -4.32 8.39
N SER A 120 -6.86 -4.02 9.37
CA SER A 120 -6.47 -3.86 10.77
C SER A 120 -7.10 -4.94 11.65
N PHE A 121 -6.27 -5.56 12.48
CA PHE A 121 -6.66 -6.65 13.36
C PHE A 121 -6.63 -6.24 14.82
N TRP A 122 -7.60 -6.72 15.58
CA TRP A 122 -7.81 -6.39 16.98
C TRP A 122 -7.98 -7.68 17.77
N VAL A 123 -7.44 -7.70 18.98
CA VAL A 123 -7.70 -8.78 19.93
C VAL A 123 -8.72 -8.26 20.93
N GLU A 124 -9.88 -8.90 20.98
CA GLU A 124 -10.96 -8.52 21.88
C GLU A 124 -10.46 -8.51 23.33
N GLY A 125 -10.69 -7.38 24.01
CA GLY A 125 -10.34 -7.21 25.41
C GLY A 125 -8.88 -6.84 25.73
N GLN A 126 -8.00 -6.64 24.73
CA GLN A 126 -6.58 -6.33 24.99
C GLN A 126 -6.11 -4.90 24.65
N SER A 127 -6.79 -4.12 23.79
CA SER A 127 -6.37 -2.73 23.49
C SER A 127 -7.38 -1.92 22.65
N GLU A 128 -7.29 -0.57 22.70
CA GLU A 128 -7.85 0.36 21.70
C GLU A 128 -6.97 0.49 20.44
N SER A 129 -5.77 -0.11 20.42
CA SER A 129 -4.83 -0.07 19.30
C SER A 129 -4.74 -1.41 18.56
N SER A 130 -4.56 -1.33 17.23
CA SER A 130 -4.56 -2.52 16.37
C SER A 130 -3.37 -3.42 16.74
N TRP A 131 -3.64 -4.71 16.93
CA TRP A 131 -2.59 -5.70 17.21
C TRP A 131 -1.61 -5.82 16.04
N PHE A 132 -2.13 -5.77 14.82
CA PHE A 132 -1.34 -5.63 13.60
C PHE A 132 -2.17 -5.02 12.46
N LYS A 133 -1.49 -4.42 11.49
CA LYS A 133 -2.09 -3.71 10.36
C LYS A 133 -1.33 -4.05 9.07
N PHE A 134 -2.07 -4.31 8.01
CA PHE A 134 -1.56 -4.43 6.65
C PHE A 134 -2.01 -3.23 5.83
N ILE A 135 -1.14 -2.80 4.93
CA ILE A 135 -1.41 -1.71 4.00
C ILE A 135 -0.98 -2.20 2.63
N ARG A 136 -1.87 -2.11 1.65
CA ARG A 136 -1.60 -2.40 0.24
C ARG A 136 -1.98 -1.18 -0.57
N LEU A 137 -1.05 -0.73 -1.40
CA LEU A 137 -1.35 0.18 -2.48
C LEU A 137 -1.78 -0.67 -3.66
N HIS A 138 -2.95 -0.36 -4.23
CA HIS A 138 -3.32 -0.88 -5.52
C HIS A 138 -3.14 0.23 -6.54
N ASP A 139 -2.22 0.06 -7.47
CA ASP A 139 -2.07 1.01 -8.54
C ASP A 139 -3.18 0.72 -9.56
N ASP A 140 -4.31 1.41 -9.46
CA ASP A 140 -5.38 1.42 -10.49
C ASP A 140 -4.97 2.31 -11.68
N TRP A 141 -3.71 2.18 -12.14
CA TRP A 141 -3.19 2.95 -13.27
C TRP A 141 -3.47 2.24 -14.60
N TYR A 142 -4.69 1.74 -14.79
CA TYR A 142 -5.10 1.23 -16.09
C TYR A 142 -6.00 2.26 -16.79
N PRO A 143 -5.67 2.65 -18.03
CA PRO A 143 -6.52 3.51 -18.83
C PRO A 143 -7.81 2.74 -19.16
N THR A 144 -8.95 3.25 -18.70
CA THR A 144 -10.28 2.67 -18.98
C THR A 144 -10.85 3.12 -20.32
N ALA A 145 -10.29 4.20 -20.89
CA ALA A 145 -10.68 4.77 -22.16
C ALA A 145 -9.45 5.24 -22.95
N ALA A 146 -9.56 5.30 -24.27
CA ALA A 146 -8.44 5.61 -25.16
C ALA A 146 -7.83 7.01 -24.90
N ASP A 147 -8.63 7.99 -24.51
CA ASP A 147 -8.17 9.34 -24.13
C ASP A 147 -7.34 9.36 -22.83
N GLN A 148 -7.50 8.34 -21.97
CA GLN A 148 -6.73 8.19 -20.73
C GLN A 148 -5.31 7.65 -20.99
N LEU A 149 -5.05 7.07 -22.17
CA LEU A 149 -3.69 6.64 -22.56
C LEU A 149 -2.72 7.81 -22.68
N VAL A 150 -3.24 8.97 -23.08
CA VAL A 150 -2.45 10.19 -23.28
C VAL A 150 -2.53 11.07 -22.04
N SER A 151 -3.74 11.39 -21.59
CA SER A 151 -3.96 12.39 -20.53
C SER A 151 -3.42 11.95 -19.16
N THR A 152 -3.47 10.66 -18.83
CA THR A 152 -3.06 10.15 -17.51
C THR A 152 -1.53 10.09 -17.34
N PRO A 153 -0.72 9.55 -18.29
CA PRO A 153 0.74 9.64 -18.19
C PRO A 153 1.25 11.08 -18.32
N GLN A 154 0.61 11.91 -19.15
CA GLN A 154 0.95 13.34 -19.24
C GLN A 154 0.85 14.04 -17.90
N ALA A 155 -0.06 13.59 -17.02
CA ALA A 155 -0.18 14.14 -15.67
C ALA A 155 1.04 13.96 -14.79
N LEU A 156 1.81 12.91 -15.03
CA LEU A 156 3.00 12.59 -14.24
C LEU A 156 4.25 13.29 -14.77
N VAL A 157 4.14 13.96 -15.91
CA VAL A 157 5.25 14.64 -16.58
C VAL A 157 5.21 16.14 -16.27
N PRO A 158 6.12 16.69 -15.44
CA PRO A 158 6.08 18.10 -15.06
C PRO A 158 6.13 19.08 -16.25
N SER A 159 6.69 18.66 -17.39
CA SER A 159 6.74 19.47 -18.61
C SER A 159 5.40 19.57 -19.34
N SER A 160 4.43 18.69 -19.10
CA SER A 160 3.07 18.83 -19.68
C SER A 160 2.35 20.06 -19.12
N TYR A 161 2.65 20.44 -17.88
CA TYR A 161 2.13 21.66 -17.27
C TYR A 161 2.74 22.93 -17.83
N ALA A 162 3.88 22.83 -18.52
CA ALA A 162 4.48 23.94 -19.25
C ALA A 162 3.82 24.15 -20.62
N ASP A 163 2.88 23.29 -21.01
CA ASP A 163 2.13 23.39 -22.26
C ASP A 163 0.97 24.41 -22.18
N ILE A 164 1.26 25.58 -21.60
CA ILE A 164 0.31 26.67 -21.42
C ILE A 164 0.43 27.61 -22.63
N ALA A 165 -0.70 28.20 -23.06
CA ALA A 165 -0.75 29.14 -24.18
C ALA A 165 0.37 30.22 -24.21
N PRO A 166 0.84 30.80 -23.07
CA PRO A 166 1.96 31.74 -23.06
C PRO A 166 3.31 31.14 -23.44
N ILE A 167 3.56 29.86 -23.11
CA ILE A 167 4.83 29.18 -23.40
C ILE A 167 4.89 28.76 -24.87
N ARG A 168 3.77 28.25 -25.43
CA ARG A 168 3.65 28.02 -26.87
C ARG A 168 3.86 29.30 -27.68
N LEU A 169 3.25 30.40 -27.24
CA LEU A 169 3.46 31.71 -27.86
C LEU A 169 4.95 32.10 -27.86
N LEU A 170 5.65 31.92 -26.75
CA LEU A 170 7.09 32.19 -26.65
C LEU A 170 7.92 31.27 -27.55
N GLN A 171 7.60 29.98 -27.61
CA GLN A 171 8.22 29.02 -28.52
C GLN A 171 8.06 29.45 -29.97
N ASP A 172 6.86 29.86 -30.37
CA ASP A 172 6.57 30.34 -31.71
C ASP A 172 7.33 31.63 -32.02
N TRP A 173 7.43 32.56 -31.06
CA TRP A 173 8.25 33.77 -31.21
C TRP A 173 9.74 33.47 -31.36
N ILE A 174 10.26 32.52 -30.57
CA ILE A 174 11.66 32.08 -30.66
C ILE A 174 11.90 31.35 -31.99
N SER A 175 10.92 30.63 -32.51
CA SER A 175 11.03 29.88 -33.77
C SER A 175 11.15 30.75 -35.02
N LEU A 176 10.80 32.04 -34.93
CA LEU A 176 11.02 33.02 -36.00
C LEU A 176 12.52 33.22 -36.30
N ILE A 177 13.41 32.87 -35.36
CA ILE A 177 14.85 32.98 -35.54
C ILE A 177 15.37 31.74 -36.29
N PRO A 178 16.25 31.88 -37.30
CA PRO A 178 16.58 30.80 -38.25
C PRO A 178 17.18 29.53 -37.62
N PHE A 179 17.91 29.64 -36.51
CA PHE A 179 18.57 28.51 -35.85
C PHE A 179 17.71 27.84 -34.77
N SER A 180 16.51 28.36 -34.49
CA SER A 180 15.62 27.85 -33.45
C SER A 180 14.25 27.41 -33.99
N ARG A 181 14.15 27.20 -35.31
CA ARG A 181 12.93 26.67 -35.96
C ARG A 181 12.51 25.30 -35.41
N GLU A 182 13.45 24.52 -34.89
CA GLU A 182 13.19 23.22 -34.25
C GLU A 182 12.44 23.36 -32.91
N PHE A 183 12.45 24.55 -32.29
CA PHE A 183 11.70 24.84 -31.06
C PHE A 183 10.29 25.37 -31.30
N ALA A 184 9.82 25.38 -32.55
CA ALA A 184 8.42 25.70 -32.85
C ALA A 184 7.49 24.76 -32.07
N SER A 185 6.35 25.28 -31.61
CA SER A 185 5.41 24.49 -30.81
C SER A 185 4.86 23.25 -31.55
N GLU A 186 4.84 23.28 -32.88
CA GLU A 186 4.45 22.14 -33.72
C GLU A 186 5.51 21.02 -33.75
N SER A 187 6.79 21.38 -33.65
CA SER A 187 7.93 20.44 -33.74
C SER A 187 8.39 19.93 -32.37
N PHE A 188 8.25 20.75 -31.33
CA PHE A 188 8.69 20.42 -29.97
C PHE A 188 7.55 20.66 -28.98
N GLN A 189 6.79 19.59 -28.74
CA GLN A 189 5.66 19.60 -27.82
C GLN A 189 6.13 19.17 -26.43
N LEU A 190 6.08 20.10 -25.48
CA LEU A 190 6.49 19.85 -24.10
C LEU A 190 5.49 18.93 -23.40
N GLY A 191 5.99 17.80 -22.90
CA GLY A 191 5.15 16.84 -22.18
C GLY A 191 4.18 16.07 -23.06
N PHE A 192 4.39 16.03 -24.38
CA PHE A 192 3.66 15.15 -25.29
C PHE A 192 3.94 13.68 -24.95
N VAL A 193 2.89 12.87 -25.00
CA VAL A 193 2.93 11.41 -24.83
C VAL A 193 2.32 10.84 -26.09
N ASP A 194 3.08 10.02 -26.78
CA ASP A 194 2.70 9.41 -28.05
C ASP A 194 1.82 8.18 -27.80
N ASP A 195 0.55 8.25 -28.22
CA ASP A 195 -0.41 7.15 -28.14
C ASP A 195 -0.22 6.11 -29.26
N GLU A 196 0.47 6.45 -30.34
CA GLU A 196 0.73 5.52 -31.44
C GLU A 196 1.77 4.44 -31.08
N VAL A 197 2.51 4.65 -29.99
CA VAL A 197 3.48 3.68 -29.44
C VAL A 197 2.79 2.64 -28.53
N VAL A 198 1.51 2.84 -28.19
CA VAL A 198 0.76 1.88 -27.37
C VAL A 198 0.33 0.70 -28.25
N PRO A 199 0.63 -0.55 -27.86
CA PRO A 199 0.25 -1.71 -28.65
C PRO A 199 -1.27 -1.85 -28.79
N VAL A 200 -1.75 -2.12 -30.01
CA VAL A 200 -3.19 -2.21 -30.36
C VAL A 200 -3.97 -3.17 -29.46
N TYR A 201 -3.33 -4.25 -28.96
CA TYR A 201 -3.95 -5.22 -28.06
C TYR A 201 -4.33 -4.64 -26.69
N ALA A 202 -3.78 -3.49 -26.28
CA ALA A 202 -4.14 -2.83 -25.02
C ALA A 202 -5.55 -2.21 -25.05
N LEU A 203 -6.16 -2.08 -26.24
CA LEU A 203 -7.49 -1.47 -26.44
C LEU A 203 -8.60 -2.50 -26.76
N GLU A 204 -8.23 -3.74 -27.09
CA GLU A 204 -9.17 -4.78 -27.54
C GLU A 204 -9.65 -5.72 -26.42
N GLU A 205 -9.04 -5.69 -25.24
CA GLU A 205 -9.55 -6.37 -24.04
C GLU A 205 -10.41 -5.41 -23.20
N ASN A 206 -11.64 -5.18 -23.64
CA ASN A 206 -12.74 -4.63 -22.83
C ASN A 206 -14.01 -5.43 -23.11
#